data_AF-A0A6P0Y0W7-F1
#
_entry.id   AF-A0A6P0Y0W7-F1
#
_cell.length_a   1.000
_cell.length_b   1.000
_cell.length_c   1.000
_cell.angle_alpha   90.00
_cell.angle_beta   90.00
_cell.angle_gamma   90.00
#
_symmetry.space_group_name_H-M   'P 1'
#
loop_
_entity.id
_entity.type
_entity.pdbx_description
1 polymer ?
#
loop_
_entity_poly.entity_id
_entity_poly.type
_entity_poly.pdbx_seq_one_letter_code
_entity_poly.pdbx_strand_id
1 'polypeptide(L)'
;IIKLVVARKKQFLERITVLINRIKQQFTEENYRLQLLNLLSVIVLEKLPEMSRQELEAMFGIDDLKNTRFAQELMAESKAEGIALGKAEGEILGKLKVIPSLLRKGFSVEEIAETLELEIEQVRQAIASLN
;
A
#
# COMPACT_ATOMS: atom_id res chain seq x y z
N ILE A 1 -0.79 -32.51 -12.02
CA ILE A 1 -0.42 -31.53 -10.98
C ILE A 1 -1.41 -30.35 -10.94
N ILE A 2 -1.61 -29.61 -12.04
CA ILE A 2 -2.53 -28.44 -12.11
C ILE A 2 -3.95 -28.74 -11.59
N LYS A 3 -4.59 -29.84 -12.04
CA LYS A 3 -5.94 -30.25 -11.58
C LYS A 3 -6.02 -30.44 -10.04
N LEU A 4 -4.98 -30.97 -9.41
CA LEU A 4 -4.94 -31.21 -7.96
C LEU A 4 -4.77 -29.90 -7.17
N VAL A 5 -4.04 -28.93 -7.71
CA VAL A 5 -3.89 -27.60 -7.10
C VAL A 5 -5.21 -26.83 -7.16
N VAL A 6 -5.87 -26.83 -8.32
CA VAL A 6 -7.17 -26.18 -8.51
C VAL A 6 -8.25 -26.81 -7.63
N ALA A 7 -8.32 -28.14 -7.55
CA ALA A 7 -9.28 -28.83 -6.69
C ALA A 7 -9.09 -28.48 -5.20
N ARG A 8 -7.84 -28.42 -4.73
CA ARG A 8 -7.52 -28.02 -3.35
C ARG A 8 -7.90 -26.56 -3.06
N LYS A 9 -7.63 -25.63 -4.00
CA LYS A 9 -8.06 -24.23 -3.88
C LYS A 9 -9.59 -24.12 -3.73
N LYS A 10 -10.34 -24.82 -4.59
CA LYS A 10 -11.81 -24.80 -4.54
C LYS A 10 -12.35 -25.32 -3.20
N GLN A 11 -11.85 -26.46 -2.73
CA GLN A 11 -12.24 -27.03 -1.43
C GLN A 11 -11.90 -26.11 -0.26
N PHE A 12 -10.75 -25.43 -0.32
CA PHE A 12 -10.37 -24.45 0.70
C PHE A 12 -11.34 -23.27 0.73
N LEU A 13 -11.64 -22.67 -0.43
CA LEU A 13 -12.59 -21.57 -0.54
C LEU A 13 -13.98 -21.94 -0.03
N GLU A 14 -14.51 -23.11 -0.40
CA GLU A 14 -15.81 -23.60 0.08
C GLU A 14 -15.83 -23.70 1.60
N ARG A 15 -14.79 -24.28 2.21
CA ARG A 15 -14.70 -24.43 3.68
C ARG A 15 -14.60 -23.09 4.40
N ILE A 16 -13.80 -22.16 3.87
CA ILE A 16 -13.64 -20.83 4.44
C ILE A 16 -14.97 -20.06 4.38
N THR A 17 -15.65 -20.06 3.24
CA THR A 17 -16.93 -19.36 3.09
C THR A 17 -17.99 -19.88 4.09
N VAL A 18 -18.07 -21.20 4.27
CA VAL A 18 -18.96 -21.79 5.29
C VAL A 18 -18.58 -21.33 6.70
N LEU A 19 -17.29 -21.27 7.01
CA LEU A 19 -16.81 -20.86 8.33
C LEU A 19 -17.05 -19.37 8.60
N ILE A 20 -16.83 -18.50 7.61
CA ILE A 20 -17.13 -17.06 7.70
C ILE A 20 -18.62 -16.87 8.00
N ASN A 21 -19.50 -17.51 7.24
CA ASN A 21 -20.95 -17.41 7.45
C ASN A 21 -21.34 -17.90 8.85
N ARG A 22 -20.75 -19.00 9.33
CA ARG A 22 -20.96 -19.50 10.68
C ARG A 22 -20.53 -18.48 11.73
N ILE A 23 -19.35 -17.88 11.58
CA ILE A 23 -18.84 -16.87 12.52
C ILE A 23 -19.81 -15.68 12.60
N LYS A 24 -20.27 -15.20 11.44
CA LYS A 24 -21.20 -14.06 11.38
C LYS A 24 -22.56 -14.34 12.00
N GLN A 25 -23.05 -15.58 11.91
CA GLN A 25 -24.37 -15.97 12.42
C GLN A 25 -24.35 -16.37 13.90
N GLN A 26 -23.28 -17.03 14.37
CA GLN A 26 -23.25 -17.62 15.71
C GLN A 26 -22.67 -16.69 16.78
N PHE A 27 -21.87 -15.69 16.41
CA PHE A 27 -21.26 -14.78 17.37
C PHE A 27 -21.84 -13.38 17.23
N THR A 28 -22.56 -12.93 18.27
CA THR A 28 -23.17 -11.59 18.33
C THR A 28 -22.24 -10.53 18.93
N GLU A 29 -21.25 -10.95 19.72
CA GLU A 29 -20.24 -10.03 20.27
C GLU A 29 -19.26 -9.64 19.16
N GLU A 30 -19.14 -8.33 18.93
CA GLU A 30 -18.48 -7.79 17.76
C GLU A 30 -16.97 -8.02 17.78
N ASN A 31 -16.30 -7.82 18.93
CA ASN A 31 -14.85 -7.95 19.00
C ASN A 31 -14.40 -9.38 18.72
N TYR A 32 -15.07 -10.37 19.31
CA TYR A 32 -14.78 -11.78 19.11
C TYR A 32 -15.07 -12.21 17.68
N ARG A 33 -16.18 -11.74 17.09
CA ARG A 33 -16.49 -11.96 15.68
C ARG A 33 -15.38 -11.41 14.77
N LEU A 34 -14.96 -10.16 14.98
CA LEU A 34 -13.89 -9.53 14.20
C LEU A 34 -12.52 -10.20 14.41
N GLN A 35 -12.20 -10.69 15.60
CA GLN A 35 -10.96 -11.43 15.87
C GLN A 35 -10.90 -12.74 15.07
N LEU A 36 -12.00 -13.50 15.01
CA LEU A 36 -12.07 -14.73 14.24
C LEU A 36 -12.01 -14.45 12.72
N LEU A 37 -12.71 -13.41 12.26
CA LEU A 37 -12.63 -12.98 10.87
C LEU A 37 -11.22 -12.50 10.49
N ASN A 38 -10.53 -11.80 11.40
CA ASN A 38 -9.14 -11.39 11.23
C ASN A 38 -8.18 -12.59 11.09
N LEU A 39 -8.36 -13.64 11.89
CA LEU A 39 -7.56 -14.86 11.74
C LEU A 39 -7.78 -15.50 10.36
N LEU A 40 -9.04 -15.58 9.91
CA LEU A 40 -9.36 -16.15 8.62
C LEU A 40 -8.85 -15.30 7.46
N SER A 41 -8.90 -13.97 7.53
CA SER A 41 -8.41 -13.10 6.47
C SER A 41 -6.91 -13.30 6.26
N VAL A 42 -6.13 -13.39 7.33
CA VAL A 42 -4.69 -13.71 7.27
C VAL A 42 -4.47 -15.09 6.64
N ILE A 43 -5.19 -16.12 7.09
CA ILE A 43 -5.04 -17.48 6.52
C ILE A 43 -5.37 -17.51 5.02
N VAL A 44 -6.40 -16.79 4.58
CA VAL A 44 -6.78 -16.73 3.17
C VAL A 44 -5.71 -16.05 2.34
N LEU A 45 -5.20 -14.89 2.78
CA LEU A 45 -4.12 -14.17 2.11
C LEU A 45 -2.84 -15.03 2.01
N GLU A 46 -2.47 -15.71 3.09
CA GLU A 46 -1.31 -16.60 3.13
C GLU A 46 -1.48 -17.83 2.20
N LYS A 47 -2.68 -18.39 2.10
CA LYS A 47 -2.94 -19.57 1.27
C LYS A 47 -3.24 -19.23 -0.19
N LEU A 48 -3.71 -18.02 -0.47
CA LEU A 48 -4.15 -17.54 -1.77
C LEU A 48 -3.60 -16.12 -2.02
N PRO A 49 -2.27 -15.96 -2.20
CA PRO A 49 -1.65 -14.64 -2.37
C PRO A 49 -2.14 -13.90 -3.63
N GLU A 50 -2.54 -14.64 -4.67
CA GLU A 50 -3.08 -14.09 -5.92
C GLU A 50 -4.57 -13.71 -5.83
N MET A 51 -5.17 -13.79 -4.64
CA MET A 51 -6.57 -13.44 -4.47
C MET A 51 -6.76 -11.92 -4.54
N SER A 52 -7.71 -11.49 -5.37
CA SER A 52 -8.01 -10.06 -5.50
C SER A 52 -8.74 -9.53 -4.27
N ARG A 53 -8.58 -8.24 -4.02
CA ARG A 53 -9.32 -7.52 -2.97
C ARG A 53 -10.84 -7.70 -3.13
N GLN A 54 -11.35 -7.66 -4.36
CA GLN A 54 -12.77 -7.81 -4.65
C GLN A 54 -13.29 -9.19 -4.24
N GLU A 55 -12.51 -10.26 -4.48
CA GLU A 55 -12.88 -11.61 -4.05
C GLU A 55 -12.86 -11.75 -2.51
N LEU A 56 -11.89 -11.12 -1.83
CA LEU A 56 -11.86 -11.07 -0.36
C LEU A 56 -13.07 -10.31 0.19
N GLU A 57 -13.40 -9.15 -0.37
CA GLU A 57 -14.57 -8.36 0.05
C GLU A 57 -15.88 -9.12 -0.21
N ALA A 58 -15.98 -9.87 -1.32
CA ALA A 58 -17.14 -10.71 -1.60
C ALA A 58 -17.29 -11.87 -0.59
N MET A 59 -16.18 -12.43 -0.11
CA MET A 59 -16.21 -13.52 0.87
C MET A 59 -16.47 -13.02 2.30
N PHE A 60 -15.77 -11.98 2.72
CA PHE A 60 -15.78 -11.50 4.10
C PHE A 60 -16.82 -10.41 4.34
N GLY A 61 -17.35 -9.75 3.31
CA GLY A 61 -18.10 -8.51 3.43
C GLY A 61 -17.17 -7.31 3.62
N ILE A 62 -17.49 -6.20 2.96
CA ILE A 62 -16.64 -5.00 2.91
C ILE A 62 -16.34 -4.48 4.32
N ASP A 63 -17.37 -4.27 5.14
CA ASP A 63 -17.21 -3.65 6.46
C ASP A 63 -16.45 -4.58 7.42
N ASP A 64 -16.85 -5.85 7.48
CA ASP A 64 -16.20 -6.86 8.31
C ASP A 64 -14.71 -7.03 7.96
N LEU A 65 -14.37 -7.06 6.67
CA LEU A 65 -12.97 -7.16 6.22
C LEU A 65 -12.16 -5.92 6.61
N LYS A 66 -12.69 -4.72 6.34
CA LYS A 66 -12.01 -3.45 6.65
C LYS A 66 -11.82 -3.23 8.15
N ASN A 67 -12.74 -3.75 8.97
CA ASN A 67 -12.68 -3.64 10.42
C ASN A 67 -11.80 -4.70 11.09
N THR A 68 -11.23 -5.65 10.33
CA THR A 68 -10.21 -6.55 10.88
C THR A 68 -8.94 -5.76 11.26
N ARG A 69 -8.27 -6.18 12.34
CA ARG A 69 -7.04 -5.55 12.80
C ARG A 69 -5.96 -5.55 11.71
N PHE A 70 -5.80 -6.66 11.00
CA PHE A 70 -4.84 -6.81 9.90
C PHE A 70 -5.11 -5.81 8.78
N ALA A 71 -6.37 -5.63 8.36
CA ALA A 71 -6.70 -4.66 7.32
C ALA A 71 -6.42 -3.23 7.77
N GLN A 72 -6.70 -2.88 9.03
CA GLN A 72 -6.42 -1.56 9.59
C GLN A 72 -4.91 -1.30 9.69
N GLU A 73 -4.13 -2.27 10.14
CA GLU A 73 -2.65 -2.20 10.19
C GLU A 73 -2.08 -1.98 8.79
N LEU A 74 -2.50 -2.76 7.79
CA LEU A 74 -2.04 -2.62 6.41
C LEU A 74 -2.42 -1.26 5.79
N MET A 75 -3.62 -0.76 6.08
CA MET A 75 -4.05 0.58 5.66
C MET A 75 -3.24 1.69 6.35
N ALA A 76 -2.88 1.52 7.63
CA ALA A 76 -2.07 2.48 8.35
C ALA A 76 -0.63 2.52 7.83
N GLU A 77 -0.03 1.36 7.58
CA GLU A 77 1.31 1.21 7.02
C GLU A 77 1.39 1.82 5.62
N SER A 78 0.50 1.42 4.71
CA SER A 78 0.47 1.97 3.34
C SER A 78 0.26 3.49 3.31
N LYS A 79 -0.55 4.04 4.23
CA LYS A 79 -0.70 5.49 4.38
C LYS A 79 0.59 6.14 4.87
N ALA A 80 1.27 5.57 5.85
CA ALA A 80 2.53 6.09 6.37
C ALA A 80 3.62 6.08 5.30
N GLU A 81 3.75 4.98 4.55
CA GLU A 81 4.67 4.88 3.40
C GLU A 81 4.35 5.92 2.32
N GLY A 82 3.08 6.06 1.95
CA GLY A 82 2.67 7.06 0.96
C GLY A 82 2.98 8.49 1.39
N ILE A 83 2.81 8.81 2.68
CA ILE A 83 3.20 10.12 3.22
C ILE A 83 4.72 10.30 3.19
N ALA A 84 5.50 9.26 3.55
CA ALA A 84 6.95 9.32 3.55
C ALA A 84 7.49 9.54 2.12
N LEU A 85 7.00 8.77 1.15
CA LEU A 85 7.34 8.92 -0.26
C LEU A 85 6.95 10.31 -0.78
N GLY A 86 5.72 10.76 -0.51
CA GLY A 86 5.26 12.09 -0.93
C GLY A 86 6.07 13.24 -0.34
N LYS A 87 6.55 13.11 0.90
CA LYS A 87 7.46 14.10 1.51
C LYS A 87 8.83 14.10 0.84
N ALA A 88 9.42 12.92 0.60
CA ALA A 88 10.72 12.81 -0.05
C ALA A 88 10.68 13.35 -1.50
N GLU A 89 9.67 12.96 -2.28
CA GLU A 89 9.45 13.49 -3.63
C GLU A 89 9.17 14.99 -3.62
N GLY A 90 8.35 15.46 -2.67
CA GLY A 90 8.02 16.88 -2.51
C GLY A 90 9.23 17.74 -2.17
N GLU A 91 10.14 17.24 -1.33
CA GLU A 91 11.39 17.94 -0.98
C GLU A 91 12.28 18.12 -2.21
N ILE A 92 12.52 17.05 -2.98
CA ILE A 92 13.32 17.10 -4.20
C ILE A 92 12.66 18.02 -5.22
N LEU A 93 11.36 17.85 -5.49
CA LEU A 93 10.64 18.71 -6.45
C LEU A 93 10.65 20.19 -6.03
N GLY A 94 10.57 20.48 -4.72
CA GLY A 94 10.70 21.83 -4.19
C GLY A 94 12.07 22.45 -4.47
N LYS A 95 13.15 21.70 -4.19
CA LYS A 95 14.54 22.09 -4.49
C LYS A 95 14.72 22.34 -6.00
N LEU A 96 14.25 21.43 -6.86
CA LEU A 96 14.38 21.59 -8.32
C LEU A 96 13.62 22.81 -8.87
N LYS A 97 12.43 23.11 -8.32
CA LYS A 97 11.60 24.25 -8.77
C LYS A 97 12.26 25.62 -8.56
N VAL A 98 13.19 25.76 -7.62
CA VAL A 98 13.84 27.06 -7.35
C VAL A 98 15.10 27.29 -8.19
N ILE A 99 15.65 26.25 -8.82
CA ILE A 99 16.86 26.31 -9.65
C ILE A 99 16.80 27.42 -10.73
N PRO A 100 15.71 27.59 -11.52
CA PRO A 100 15.65 28.65 -12.53
C PRO A 100 15.76 30.06 -11.94
N SER A 101 15.25 30.25 -10.72
CA SER A 101 15.32 31.54 -10.01
C SER A 101 16.75 31.82 -9.54
N LEU A 102 17.44 30.81 -9.02
CA LEU A 102 18.83 30.93 -8.58
C LEU A 102 19.78 31.22 -9.75
N LEU A 103 19.60 30.54 -10.89
CA LEU A 103 20.38 30.82 -12.11
C LEU A 103 20.20 32.25 -12.61
N ARG A 104 18.95 32.76 -12.63
CA ARG A 104 18.69 34.16 -13.01
C ARG A 104 19.33 35.17 -12.05
N LYS A 105 19.57 34.77 -10.80
CA LYS A 105 20.29 35.59 -9.80
C LYS A 105 21.81 35.47 -9.91
N GLY A 106 22.32 34.65 -10.83
CA GLY A 106 23.75 34.52 -11.13
C GLY A 106 24.49 33.43 -10.36
N PHE A 107 23.78 32.56 -9.63
CA PHE A 107 24.41 31.42 -8.95
C PHE A 107 24.94 30.40 -9.97
N SER A 108 26.12 29.82 -9.70
CA SER A 108 26.68 28.74 -10.49
C SER A 108 25.96 27.40 -10.25
N VAL A 109 26.18 26.42 -11.12
CA VAL A 109 25.63 25.06 -10.96
C VAL A 109 26.13 24.42 -9.67
N GLU A 110 27.40 24.62 -9.36
CA GLU A 110 28.06 24.09 -8.16
C GLU A 110 27.52 24.74 -6.89
N GLU A 111 27.31 26.06 -6.88
CA GLU A 111 26.73 26.78 -5.74
C GLU A 111 25.27 26.37 -5.50
N ILE A 112 24.50 26.14 -6.57
CA ILE A 112 23.10 25.66 -6.46
C ILE A 112 23.07 24.24 -5.92
N ALA A 113 23.93 23.35 -6.40
CA ALA A 113 24.04 21.97 -5.94
C ALA A 113 24.38 21.93 -4.43
N GLU A 114 25.37 22.70 -4.01
CA GLU A 114 25.73 22.84 -2.59
C GLU A 114 24.59 23.41 -1.75
N THR A 115 23.99 24.53 -2.18
CA THR A 115 22.94 25.23 -1.41
C THR A 115 21.67 24.40 -1.25
N LEU A 116 21.31 23.64 -2.28
CA LEU A 116 20.10 22.81 -2.27
C LEU A 116 20.36 21.38 -1.82
N GLU A 117 21.60 21.03 -1.47
CA GLU A 117 22.02 19.67 -1.13
C GLU A 117 21.59 18.67 -2.22
N LEU A 118 21.87 19.02 -3.46
CA LEU A 118 21.58 18.20 -4.64
C LEU A 118 22.88 17.75 -5.31
N GLU A 119 22.83 16.64 -6.01
CA GLU A 119 23.91 16.24 -6.91
C GLU A 119 24.01 17.23 -8.07
N ILE A 120 25.24 17.53 -8.50
CA ILE A 120 25.50 18.43 -9.63
C ILE A 120 24.73 17.98 -10.88
N GLU A 121 24.66 16.67 -11.13
CA GLU A 121 23.92 16.10 -12.26
C GLU A 121 22.41 16.33 -12.16
N GLN A 122 21.82 16.31 -10.96
CA GLN A 122 20.39 16.64 -10.78
C GLN A 122 20.12 18.11 -11.14
N VAL A 123 21.02 19.02 -10.76
CA VAL A 123 20.94 20.43 -11.12
C VAL A 123 21.06 20.61 -12.63
N ARG A 124 22.05 19.96 -13.26
CA ARG A 124 22.24 20.01 -14.72
C ARG A 124 21.04 19.48 -15.50
N GLN A 125 20.47 18.35 -15.07
CA GLN A 125 19.27 17.78 -15.69
C GLN A 125 18.08 18.72 -15.56
N ALA A 126 17.86 19.32 -14.39
CA ALA A 126 16.79 20.29 -14.20
C ALA A 126 16.96 21.49 -15.15
N ILE A 127 18.18 21.99 -15.33
CA ILE A 127 18.48 23.08 -16.27
C ILE A 127 18.22 22.66 -17.71
N ALA A 128 18.69 21.48 -18.10
CA ALA A 128 18.51 20.95 -19.45
C ALA A 128 17.02 20.77 -19.80
N SER A 129 16.17 20.47 -18.82
CA SER A 129 14.72 20.34 -19.01
C SER A 129 13.95 21.66 -19.13
N LEU A 130 14.60 22.81 -18.93
CA LEU A 130 14.01 24.15 -19.09
C LEU A 130 14.09 24.68 -20.54
N ASN A 131 14.90 24.02 -21.38
CA ASN A 131 15.10 24.35 -22.79
C ASN A 131 14.27 23.44 -23.68
#